data_AF-A0A7Y8CTG9-F1
#
_entry.id   AF-A0A7Y8CTG9-F1
#
_cell.length_a   1.000
_cell.length_b   1.000
_cell.length_c   1.000
_cell.angle_alpha   90.00
_cell.angle_beta   90.00
_cell.angle_gamma   90.00
#
_symmetry.space_group_name_H-M   'P 1'
#
loop_
_entity.id
_entity.type
_entity.pdbx_description
1 polymer ?
#
loop_
_entity_poly.entity_id
_entity_poly.type
_entity_poly.pdbx_seq_one_letter_code
_entity_poly.pdbx_strand_id
1 'polypeptide(L)'
;MAEENEIDLENPAIKAAIATAVEASVSGLKTKNTELLGKLKDTTGKLTQFETQFEGIDIDAVKGLLSRAGQDEETKLLTEGKVDEVFNRRTERLRGDYDKQLKTISERAEKAESFAAKFQGKVLGDSVRGAALKAGALPEATDDIILRAKGVFTLNEDGDAVAVDESGQVILGKDGKTPLTPLEWAESLRESAPHLWPRASGTFAPGGGGGKAAFKRSEMTSEQKRDFQRKHGQTAYLALPK
;
A
#
# COMPACT_ATOMS: atom_id res chain seq x y z
N MET A 1 16.00 -81.96 -103.59
CA MET A 1 14.84 -81.49 -102.80
C MET A 1 15.26 -81.66 -101.35
N ALA A 2 15.78 -80.60 -100.74
CA ALA A 2 16.15 -80.64 -99.32
C ALA A 2 14.86 -80.56 -98.52
N GLU A 3 14.58 -81.57 -97.71
CA GLU A 3 13.43 -81.58 -96.81
C GLU A 3 13.53 -80.37 -95.88
N GLU A 4 12.55 -79.48 -95.97
CA GLU A 4 12.34 -78.42 -94.99
C GLU A 4 11.97 -79.10 -93.67
N ASN A 5 12.91 -79.14 -92.73
CA ASN A 5 12.66 -79.61 -91.37
C ASN A 5 11.73 -78.62 -90.67
N GLU A 6 10.42 -78.83 -90.82
CA GLU A 6 9.40 -78.08 -90.12
C GLU A 6 9.39 -78.52 -88.65
N ILE A 7 9.77 -77.61 -87.74
CA ILE A 7 9.82 -77.88 -86.31
C ILE A 7 8.38 -77.94 -85.79
N ASP A 8 7.93 -79.12 -85.39
CA ASP A 8 6.63 -79.31 -84.74
C ASP A 8 6.64 -78.73 -83.32
N LEU A 9 6.15 -77.50 -83.20
CA LEU A 9 6.02 -76.77 -81.94
C LEU A 9 4.98 -77.39 -80.98
N GLU A 10 4.13 -78.30 -81.47
CA GLU A 10 3.15 -79.01 -80.66
C GLU A 10 3.71 -80.28 -80.00
N ASN A 11 4.93 -80.69 -80.39
CA ASN A 11 5.62 -81.83 -79.80
C ASN A 11 5.80 -81.65 -78.28
N PRO A 12 5.37 -82.64 -77.46
CA PRO A 12 5.45 -82.57 -75.99
C PRO A 12 6.87 -82.29 -75.45
N ALA A 13 7.91 -82.84 -76.10
CA ALA A 13 9.30 -82.66 -75.69
C ALA A 13 9.81 -81.24 -75.98
N ILE A 14 9.43 -80.67 -77.12
CA ILE A 14 9.80 -79.30 -77.51
C ILE A 14 9.06 -78.29 -76.60
N LYS A 15 7.78 -78.53 -76.32
CA LYS A 15 7.02 -77.73 -75.34
C LYS A 15 7.63 -77.77 -73.93
N ALA A 16 8.06 -78.94 -73.48
CA ALA A 16 8.72 -79.08 -72.17
C ALA A 16 10.06 -78.33 -72.10
N ALA A 17 10.86 -78.39 -73.17
CA ALA A 17 12.13 -77.66 -73.25
C ALA A 17 11.92 -76.14 -73.26
N ILE A 18 10.94 -75.65 -74.02
CA ILE A 18 10.55 -74.23 -74.04
C ILE A 18 10.06 -73.78 -72.65
N ALA A 19 9.16 -74.55 -72.02
CA ALA A 19 8.66 -74.24 -70.69
C ALA A 19 9.79 -74.18 -69.65
N THR A 20 10.76 -75.10 -69.73
CA THR A 20 11.92 -75.12 -68.83
C THR A 20 12.82 -73.89 -69.04
N ALA A 21 13.10 -73.52 -70.29
CA ALA A 21 13.91 -72.35 -70.61
C ALA A 21 13.21 -71.04 -70.19
N VAL A 22 11.90 -70.94 -70.37
CA VAL A 22 11.08 -69.81 -69.91
C VAL A 22 11.11 -69.74 -68.38
N GLU A 23 10.85 -70.84 -67.68
CA GLU A 23 10.85 -70.89 -66.21
C GLU A 23 12.23 -70.49 -65.64
N ALA A 24 13.32 -70.96 -66.26
CA ALA A 24 14.68 -70.55 -65.87
C ALA A 24 14.89 -69.04 -66.04
N SER A 25 14.43 -68.47 -67.16
CA SER A 25 14.53 -67.04 -67.49
C SER A 25 13.70 -66.14 -66.56
N VAL A 26 12.53 -66.62 -66.09
CA VAL A 26 11.62 -65.84 -65.24
C VAL A 26 11.80 -66.10 -63.74
N SER A 27 12.53 -67.14 -63.35
CA SER A 27 12.73 -67.52 -61.94
C SER A 27 13.31 -66.37 -61.10
N GLY A 28 14.37 -65.71 -61.56
CA GLY A 28 14.98 -64.57 -60.88
C GLY A 28 14.04 -63.37 -60.76
N LEU A 29 13.21 -63.13 -61.78
CA LEU A 29 12.17 -62.09 -61.76
C LEU A 29 11.07 -62.42 -60.74
N LYS A 30 10.62 -63.68 -60.65
CA LYS A 30 9.64 -64.14 -59.66
C LYS A 30 10.17 -63.98 -58.23
N THR A 31 11.43 -64.35 -57.99
CA THR A 31 12.09 -64.18 -56.69
C THR A 31 12.17 -62.71 -56.29
N LYS A 32 12.66 -61.84 -57.19
CA LYS A 32 12.72 -60.39 -56.91
C LYS A 32 11.34 -59.78 -56.71
N ASN A 33 10.34 -60.20 -57.47
CA ASN A 33 8.98 -59.70 -57.32
C ASN A 33 8.43 -60.05 -55.92
N THR A 34 8.65 -61.29 -55.47
CA THR A 34 8.25 -61.73 -54.13
C THR A 34 8.95 -60.92 -53.03
N GLU A 35 10.26 -60.68 -53.17
CA GLU A 35 11.03 -59.86 -52.22
C GLU A 35 10.55 -58.40 -52.18
N LEU A 36 10.31 -57.79 -53.35
CA LEU A 36 9.81 -56.42 -53.47
C LEU A 36 8.40 -56.28 -52.88
N LEU A 37 7.53 -57.25 -53.12
CA LEU A 37 6.20 -57.29 -52.51
C LEU A 37 6.27 -57.44 -50.99
N GLY A 38 7.21 -58.22 -50.47
CA GLY A 38 7.50 -58.31 -49.03
C GLY A 38 7.91 -56.96 -48.45
N LYS A 39 8.94 -56.32 -49.04
CA LYS A 39 9.41 -55.00 -48.59
C LYS A 39 8.33 -53.91 -48.70
N LEU A 40 7.49 -53.99 -49.74
CA LEU A 40 6.38 -53.06 -49.91
C LEU A 40 5.37 -53.23 -48.78
N LYS A 41 4.97 -54.48 -48.46
CA LYS A 41 4.07 -54.75 -47.33
C LYS A 41 4.64 -54.29 -46.00
N ASP A 42 5.92 -54.57 -45.74
CA ASP A 42 6.59 -54.13 -44.52
C ASP A 42 6.65 -52.60 -44.40
N THR A 43 6.93 -51.92 -45.52
CA THR A 43 6.99 -50.45 -45.56
C THR A 43 5.60 -49.84 -45.35
N THR A 44 4.58 -50.37 -46.03
CA THR A 44 3.19 -49.94 -45.84
C THR A 44 2.72 -50.17 -44.40
N GLY A 45 3.11 -51.29 -43.78
CA GLY A 45 2.80 -51.58 -42.38
C GLY A 45 3.45 -50.59 -41.41
N LYS A 46 4.71 -50.22 -41.63
CA LYS A 46 5.40 -49.20 -40.82
C LYS A 46 4.80 -47.82 -41.03
N LEU A 47 4.42 -47.48 -42.27
CA LEU A 47 3.81 -46.18 -42.58
C LEU A 47 2.46 -46.04 -41.88
N THR A 48 1.60 -47.06 -41.96
CA THR A 48 0.31 -47.07 -41.25
C THR A 48 0.49 -47.01 -39.73
N GLN A 49 1.48 -47.71 -39.16
CA GLN A 49 1.81 -47.55 -37.74
C GLN A 49 2.19 -46.11 -37.38
N PHE A 50 3.03 -45.46 -38.20
CA PHE A 50 3.40 -44.07 -37.96
C PHE A 50 2.20 -43.13 -38.12
N GLU A 51 1.37 -43.32 -39.14
CA GLU A 51 0.15 -42.53 -39.34
C GLU A 51 -0.76 -42.63 -38.12
N THR A 52 -0.99 -43.83 -37.57
CA THR A 52 -1.79 -44.00 -36.35
C THR A 52 -1.14 -43.38 -35.11
N GLN A 53 0.19 -43.47 -34.96
CA GLN A 53 0.90 -42.87 -33.82
C GLN A 53 0.88 -41.34 -33.82
N PHE A 54 0.85 -40.73 -34.99
CA PHE A 54 0.84 -39.28 -35.16
C PHE A 54 -0.54 -38.72 -35.55
N GLU A 55 -1.57 -39.56 -35.58
CA GLU A 55 -2.92 -39.13 -35.90
C GLU A 55 -3.41 -38.09 -34.88
N GLY A 56 -3.77 -36.90 -35.36
CA GLY A 56 -4.17 -35.77 -34.52
C GLY A 56 -3.02 -34.95 -33.93
N ILE A 57 -1.76 -35.27 -34.23
CA ILE A 57 -0.60 -34.46 -33.83
C ILE A 57 -0.19 -33.56 -35.00
N ASP A 58 -0.29 -32.24 -34.81
CA ASP A 58 0.29 -31.27 -35.74
C ASP A 58 1.82 -31.17 -35.50
N ILE A 59 2.59 -31.79 -36.40
CA ILE A 59 4.05 -31.85 -36.32
C ILE A 59 4.69 -30.44 -36.40
N ASP A 60 4.11 -29.53 -37.16
CA ASP A 60 4.64 -28.16 -37.29
C ASP A 60 4.32 -27.34 -36.04
N ALA A 61 3.16 -27.55 -35.43
CA ALA A 61 2.86 -27.01 -34.11
C ALA A 61 3.80 -27.56 -33.03
N VAL A 62 4.14 -28.86 -33.07
CA VAL A 62 5.10 -29.48 -32.14
C VAL A 62 6.51 -28.89 -32.33
N LYS A 63 6.98 -28.76 -33.57
CA LYS A 63 8.28 -28.11 -33.86
C LYS A 63 8.28 -26.64 -33.41
N GLY A 64 7.18 -25.93 -33.62
CA GLY A 64 6.99 -24.56 -33.16
C GLY A 64 7.02 -24.43 -31.63
N LEU A 65 6.36 -25.36 -30.92
CA LEU A 65 6.41 -25.48 -29.47
C LEU A 65 7.83 -25.77 -28.99
N LEU A 66 8.56 -26.70 -29.62
CA LEU A 66 9.93 -27.03 -29.26
C LEU A 66 10.88 -25.83 -29.45
N SER A 67 10.69 -25.07 -30.54
CA SER A 67 11.46 -23.86 -30.82
C SER A 67 11.21 -22.77 -29.78
N ARG A 68 9.93 -22.53 -29.41
CA ARG A 68 9.57 -21.63 -28.31
C ARG A 68 10.06 -22.12 -26.96
N ALA A 69 10.01 -23.43 -26.72
CA ALA A 69 10.50 -24.06 -25.50
C ALA A 69 12.01 -23.89 -25.29
N GLY A 70 12.78 -23.89 -26.39
CA GLY A 70 14.21 -23.61 -26.34
C GLY A 70 14.57 -22.14 -26.06
N GLN A 71 13.64 -21.20 -26.25
CA GLN A 71 13.86 -19.77 -26.03
C GLN A 71 13.48 -19.30 -24.62
N ASP A 72 12.60 -20.03 -23.94
CA ASP A 72 12.12 -19.71 -22.61
C ASP A 72 12.75 -20.66 -21.58
N GLU A 73 13.58 -20.12 -20.68
CA GLU A 73 14.30 -20.94 -19.67
C GLU A 73 13.35 -21.82 -18.85
N GLU A 74 12.15 -21.31 -18.55
CA GLU A 74 11.16 -22.05 -17.79
C GLU A 74 10.59 -23.23 -18.59
N THR A 75 10.33 -23.02 -19.88
CA THR A 75 9.84 -24.05 -20.80
C THR A 75 10.94 -25.07 -21.13
N LYS A 76 12.22 -24.65 -21.14
CA LYS A 76 13.38 -25.56 -21.23
C LYS A 76 13.46 -26.48 -20.01
N LEU A 77 13.32 -25.93 -18.80
CA LEU A 77 13.29 -26.73 -17.56
C LEU A 77 12.10 -27.70 -17.53
N LEU A 78 10.92 -27.28 -18.02
CA LEU A 78 9.76 -28.16 -18.21
C LEU A 78 10.06 -29.30 -19.19
N THR A 79 10.72 -29.01 -20.31
CA THR A 79 11.09 -30.02 -21.33
C THR A 79 12.17 -30.99 -20.80
N GLU A 80 13.08 -30.50 -19.95
CA GLU A 80 14.08 -31.30 -19.24
C GLU A 80 13.51 -32.10 -18.05
N GLY A 81 12.20 -32.00 -17.79
CA GLY A 81 11.53 -32.69 -16.67
C GLY A 81 11.82 -32.10 -15.29
N LYS A 82 12.48 -30.93 -15.22
CA LYS A 82 12.82 -30.20 -13.98
C LYS A 82 11.65 -29.34 -13.49
N VAL A 83 10.51 -30.00 -13.28
CA VAL A 83 9.26 -29.35 -12.91
C VAL A 83 9.37 -28.63 -11.55
N ASP A 84 10.09 -29.22 -10.59
CA ASP A 84 10.30 -28.63 -9.27
C ASP A 84 11.07 -27.29 -9.33
N GLU A 85 12.05 -27.18 -10.21
CA GLU A 85 12.83 -25.96 -10.41
C GLU A 85 11.96 -24.82 -10.97
N VAL A 86 11.06 -25.16 -11.90
CA VAL A 86 10.06 -24.22 -12.44
C VAL A 86 9.09 -23.76 -11.36
N PHE A 87 8.57 -24.67 -10.54
CA PHE A 87 7.67 -24.30 -9.44
C PHE A 87 8.37 -23.41 -8.41
N ASN A 88 9.61 -23.72 -8.05
CA ASN A 88 10.40 -22.88 -7.16
C ASN A 88 10.61 -21.48 -7.75
N ARG A 89 10.98 -21.38 -9.03
CA ARG A 89 11.18 -20.10 -9.72
C ARG A 89 9.89 -19.28 -9.82
N ARG A 90 8.76 -19.92 -10.14
CA ARG A 90 7.44 -19.28 -10.13
C ARG A 90 7.07 -18.78 -8.74
N THR A 91 7.30 -19.60 -7.71
CA THR A 91 6.98 -19.27 -6.32
C THR A 91 7.83 -18.11 -5.84
N GLU A 92 9.12 -18.09 -6.17
CA GLU A 92 10.03 -17.00 -5.80
C GLU A 92 9.64 -15.69 -6.50
N ARG A 93 9.30 -15.75 -7.80
CA ARG A 93 8.80 -14.59 -8.53
C ARG A 93 7.50 -14.07 -7.92
N LEU A 94 6.56 -14.97 -7.64
CA LEU A 94 5.28 -14.64 -7.03
C LEU A 94 5.47 -13.99 -5.65
N ARG A 95 6.34 -14.57 -4.81
CA ARG A 95 6.70 -14.01 -3.50
C ARG A 95 7.29 -12.61 -3.65
N GLY A 96 8.25 -12.43 -4.55
CA GLY A 96 8.86 -11.13 -4.81
C GLY A 96 7.87 -10.09 -5.35
N ASP A 97 6.90 -10.50 -6.17
CA ASP A 97 5.84 -9.62 -6.67
C ASP A 97 4.88 -9.22 -5.53
N TYR A 98 4.47 -10.16 -4.67
CA TYR A 98 3.65 -9.86 -3.49
C TYR A 98 4.38 -8.98 -2.46
N ASP A 99 5.67 -9.22 -2.19
CA ASP A 99 6.46 -8.40 -1.28
C ASP A 99 6.56 -6.96 -1.79
N LYS A 100 6.73 -6.75 -3.10
CA LYS A 100 6.69 -5.42 -3.72
C LYS A 100 5.32 -4.77 -3.56
N GLN A 101 4.23 -5.50 -3.79
CA GLN A 101 2.87 -4.99 -3.63
C GLN A 101 2.58 -4.61 -2.18
N LEU A 102 2.91 -5.49 -1.22
CA LEU A 102 2.76 -5.26 0.21
C LEU A 102 3.56 -4.04 0.65
N LYS A 103 4.82 -3.92 0.20
CA LYS A 103 5.64 -2.73 0.49
C LYS A 103 5.01 -1.46 -0.05
N THR A 104 4.54 -1.48 -1.30
CA THR A 104 3.89 -0.31 -1.93
C THR A 104 2.61 0.10 -1.19
N ILE A 105 1.79 -0.87 -0.81
CA ILE A 105 0.55 -0.62 -0.06
C ILE A 105 0.87 -0.09 1.34
N SER A 106 1.84 -0.68 2.04
CA SER A 106 2.26 -0.26 3.37
C SER A 106 2.82 1.16 3.36
N GLU A 107 3.70 1.49 2.42
CA GLU A 107 4.23 2.85 2.27
C GLU A 107 3.13 3.88 1.96
N ARG A 108 2.09 3.47 1.20
CA ARG A 108 0.93 4.33 0.93
C ARG A 108 0.07 4.53 2.18
N ALA A 109 -0.14 3.47 2.97
CA ALA A 109 -0.87 3.54 4.23
C ALA A 109 -0.16 4.47 5.23
N GLU A 110 1.15 4.28 5.45
CA GLU A 110 1.95 5.13 6.34
C GLU A 110 1.93 6.60 5.91
N LYS A 111 2.03 6.89 4.61
CA LYS A 111 1.91 8.25 4.07
C LYS A 111 0.52 8.83 4.31
N ALA A 112 -0.53 8.04 4.13
CA ALA A 112 -1.91 8.48 4.36
C ALA A 112 -2.18 8.74 5.85
N GLU A 113 -1.74 7.84 6.74
CA GLU A 113 -1.88 7.98 8.19
C GLU A 113 -1.10 9.19 8.72
N SER A 114 0.16 9.36 8.29
CA SER A 114 0.96 10.52 8.71
C SER A 114 0.41 11.84 8.19
N PHE A 115 -0.16 11.85 6.98
CA PHE A 115 -0.86 13.02 6.45
C PHE A 115 -2.14 13.30 7.23
N ALA A 116 -2.96 12.27 7.49
CA ALA A 116 -4.20 12.39 8.25
C ALA A 116 -3.94 12.92 9.66
N ALA A 117 -2.95 12.39 10.37
CA ALA A 117 -2.57 12.88 11.71
C ALA A 117 -2.15 14.35 11.70
N LYS A 118 -1.36 14.78 10.70
CA LYS A 118 -0.97 16.20 10.54
C LYS A 118 -2.17 17.09 10.21
N PHE A 119 -3.03 16.61 9.31
CA PHE A 119 -4.23 17.32 8.89
C PHE A 119 -5.21 17.48 10.07
N GLN A 120 -5.44 16.41 10.82
CA GLN A 120 -6.25 16.44 12.04
C GLN A 120 -5.71 17.45 13.05
N GLY A 121 -4.39 17.41 13.33
CA GLY A 121 -3.76 18.38 14.21
C GLY A 121 -3.94 19.83 13.75
N LYS A 122 -3.89 20.07 12.42
CA LYS A 122 -4.11 21.42 11.85
C LYS A 122 -5.57 21.87 11.97
N VAL A 123 -6.52 21.03 11.55
CA VAL A 123 -7.96 21.35 11.59
C VAL A 123 -8.39 21.60 13.03
N LEU A 124 -7.97 20.74 13.97
CA LEU A 124 -8.24 20.94 15.38
C LEU A 124 -7.62 22.24 15.90
N GLY A 125 -6.36 22.49 15.56
CA GLY A 125 -5.67 23.73 15.94
C GLY A 125 -6.36 24.99 15.40
N ASP A 126 -6.82 24.98 14.16
CA ASP A 126 -7.55 26.09 13.54
C ASP A 126 -8.92 26.31 14.20
N SER A 127 -9.64 25.23 14.51
CA SER A 127 -10.92 25.28 15.23
C SER A 127 -10.78 25.85 16.64
N VAL A 128 -9.79 25.36 17.40
CA VAL A 128 -9.48 25.84 18.76
C VAL A 128 -8.99 27.28 18.73
N ARG A 129 -8.14 27.67 17.76
CA ARG A 129 -7.69 29.05 17.57
C ARG A 129 -8.88 29.99 17.39
N GLY A 130 -9.79 29.65 16.48
CA GLY A 130 -10.99 30.46 16.23
C GLY A 130 -11.87 30.58 17.47
N ALA A 131 -12.08 29.48 18.19
CA ALA A 131 -12.85 29.45 19.43
C ALA A 131 -12.19 30.27 20.56
N ALA A 132 -10.88 30.15 20.76
CA ALA A 132 -10.14 30.87 21.78
C ALA A 132 -10.17 32.39 21.55
N LEU A 133 -9.93 32.82 20.31
CA LEU A 133 -10.03 34.24 19.94
C LEU A 133 -11.46 34.77 20.12
N LYS A 134 -12.47 33.98 19.77
CA LYS A 134 -13.88 34.31 20.01
C LYS A 134 -14.22 34.39 21.49
N ALA A 135 -13.61 33.55 22.33
CA ALA A 135 -13.68 33.61 23.78
C ALA A 135 -12.84 34.75 24.39
N GLY A 136 -12.15 35.56 23.58
CA GLY A 136 -11.38 36.72 24.00
C GLY A 136 -9.99 36.41 24.54
N ALA A 137 -9.41 35.26 24.19
CA ALA A 137 -8.03 34.93 24.55
C ALA A 137 -7.03 35.92 23.91
N LEU A 138 -5.86 36.08 24.55
CA LEU A 138 -4.77 36.85 23.97
C LEU A 138 -4.24 36.16 22.70
N PRO A 139 -4.01 36.90 21.59
CA PRO A 139 -3.43 36.32 20.39
C PRO A 139 -2.12 35.56 20.64
N GLU A 140 -1.27 36.07 21.52
CA GLU A 140 0.02 35.49 21.91
C GLU A 140 -0.14 34.20 22.74
N ALA A 141 -1.28 34.00 23.39
CA ALA A 141 -1.57 32.81 24.20
C ALA A 141 -2.22 31.68 23.37
N THR A 142 -2.55 31.94 22.10
CA THR A 142 -3.35 30.99 21.31
C THR A 142 -2.63 29.66 21.09
N ASP A 143 -1.31 29.67 20.88
CA ASP A 143 -0.54 28.45 20.68
C ASP A 143 -0.48 27.59 21.95
N ASP A 144 -0.44 28.21 23.13
CA ASP A 144 -0.54 27.51 24.43
C ASP A 144 -1.93 26.89 24.63
N ILE A 145 -2.99 27.58 24.21
CA ILE A 145 -4.36 27.06 24.26
C ILE A 145 -4.50 25.86 23.32
N ILE A 146 -3.98 25.95 22.10
CA ILE A 146 -3.96 24.82 21.15
C ILE A 146 -3.20 23.64 21.72
N LEU A 147 -2.06 23.87 22.37
CA LEU A 147 -1.28 22.79 23.00
C LEU A 147 -2.09 22.07 24.09
N ARG A 148 -2.80 22.82 24.94
CA ARG A 148 -3.68 22.25 25.98
C ARG A 148 -4.86 21.48 25.38
N ALA A 149 -5.41 21.96 24.26
CA ALA A 149 -6.55 21.33 23.60
C ALA A 149 -6.22 19.96 22.99
N LYS A 150 -4.95 19.68 22.65
CA LYS A 150 -4.53 18.37 22.09
C LYS A 150 -4.81 17.18 23.00
N GLY A 151 -4.87 17.39 24.31
CA GLY A 151 -5.20 16.34 25.28
C GLY A 151 -6.69 16.24 25.60
N VAL A 152 -7.52 17.13 25.05
CA VAL A 152 -8.96 17.20 25.34
C VAL A 152 -9.78 16.87 24.10
N PHE A 153 -9.32 17.27 22.92
CA PHE A 153 -10.10 17.17 21.69
C PHE A 153 -9.50 16.17 20.71
N THR A 154 -10.40 15.47 20.03
CA THR A 154 -10.12 14.71 18.82
C THR A 154 -11.02 15.21 17.68
N LEU A 155 -10.80 14.69 16.48
CA LEU A 155 -11.64 14.91 15.31
C LEU A 155 -12.51 13.67 15.07
N ASN A 156 -13.82 13.88 14.95
CA ASN A 156 -14.73 12.81 14.53
C ASN A 156 -14.65 12.56 13.00
N GLU A 157 -15.43 11.59 12.52
CA GLU A 157 -15.48 11.24 11.09
C GLU A 157 -15.97 12.38 10.19
N ASP A 158 -16.80 13.28 10.75
CA ASP A 158 -17.34 14.44 10.05
C ASP A 158 -16.36 15.62 9.96
N GLY A 159 -15.22 15.55 10.67
CA GLY A 159 -14.24 16.63 10.71
C GLY A 159 -14.52 17.72 11.75
N ASP A 160 -15.36 17.43 12.73
CA ASP A 160 -15.65 18.30 13.87
C ASP A 160 -14.77 17.97 15.09
N ALA A 161 -14.39 19.02 15.82
CA ALA A 161 -13.65 18.88 17.07
C ALA A 161 -14.57 18.44 18.21
N VAL A 162 -14.30 17.27 18.77
CA VAL A 162 -15.09 16.63 19.83
C VAL A 162 -14.21 16.41 21.05
N ALA A 163 -14.66 16.88 22.21
CA ALA A 163 -13.96 16.64 23.47
C ALA A 163 -14.15 15.19 23.93
N VAL A 164 -13.07 14.55 24.36
CA VAL A 164 -13.05 13.18 24.88
C VAL A 164 -12.31 13.11 26.21
N ASP A 165 -12.69 12.17 27.06
CA ASP A 165 -12.00 11.89 28.32
C ASP A 165 -10.79 10.94 28.13
N GLU A 166 -10.13 10.59 29.22
CA GLU A 166 -8.97 9.67 29.21
C GLU A 166 -9.31 8.27 28.68
N SER A 167 -10.59 7.88 28.73
CA SER A 167 -11.09 6.60 28.20
C SER A 167 -11.52 6.70 26.74
N GLY A 168 -11.44 7.88 26.12
CA GLY A 168 -11.88 8.15 24.76
C GLY A 168 -13.40 8.37 24.63
N GLN A 169 -14.12 8.49 25.75
CA GLN A 169 -15.56 8.74 25.74
C GLN A 169 -15.84 10.23 25.55
N VAL A 170 -16.85 10.54 24.74
CA VAL A 170 -17.25 11.92 24.45
C VAL A 170 -17.68 12.66 25.72
N ILE A 171 -17.06 13.81 25.98
CA ILE A 171 -17.45 14.73 27.05
C ILE A 171 -18.59 15.60 26.53
N LEU A 172 -19.70 15.65 27.27
CA LEU A 172 -20.86 16.46 26.91
C LEU A 172 -20.70 17.91 27.36
N GLY A 173 -21.22 18.82 26.55
CA GLY A 173 -21.24 20.26 26.82
C GLY A 173 -22.28 20.67 27.84
N LYS A 174 -22.48 21.98 27.98
CA LYS A 174 -23.40 22.57 28.98
C LYS A 174 -24.86 22.14 28.78
N ASP A 175 -25.23 21.73 27.57
CA ASP A 175 -26.58 21.27 27.22
C ASP A 175 -26.87 19.80 27.59
N GLY A 176 -25.83 19.04 27.98
CA GLY A 176 -25.92 17.62 28.31
C GLY A 176 -26.33 16.71 27.16
N LYS A 177 -26.27 17.19 25.91
CA LYS A 177 -26.71 16.46 24.71
C LYS A 177 -25.67 16.46 23.60
N THR A 178 -25.03 17.61 23.37
CA THR A 178 -24.00 17.75 22.35
C THR A 178 -22.62 17.61 22.98
N PRO A 179 -21.61 17.20 22.20
CA PRO A 179 -20.24 17.19 22.68
C PRO A 179 -19.78 18.59 23.10
N LEU A 180 -18.95 18.67 24.14
CA LEU A 180 -18.33 19.91 24.58
C LEU A 180 -17.54 20.51 23.41
N THR A 181 -17.91 21.73 23.02
CA THR A 181 -17.30 22.42 21.87
C THR A 181 -16.00 23.14 22.27
N PRO A 182 -15.09 23.44 21.33
CA PRO A 182 -13.90 24.24 21.60
C PRO A 182 -14.19 25.60 22.23
N LEU A 183 -15.33 26.22 21.91
CA LEU A 183 -15.73 27.51 22.48
C LEU A 183 -16.12 27.38 23.95
N GLU A 184 -16.98 26.42 24.27
CA GLU A 184 -17.39 26.16 25.66
C GLU A 184 -16.21 25.75 26.54
N TRP A 185 -15.28 24.96 25.98
CA TRP A 185 -14.05 24.61 26.66
C TRP A 185 -13.10 25.80 26.84
N ALA A 186 -12.97 26.68 25.85
CA ALA A 186 -12.16 27.89 26.00
C ALA A 186 -12.73 28.81 27.10
N GLU A 187 -14.05 28.89 27.24
CA GLU A 187 -14.71 29.61 28.32
C GLU A 187 -14.38 29.02 29.70
N SER A 188 -14.40 27.69 29.86
CA SER A 188 -14.03 27.05 31.14
C SER A 188 -12.53 27.10 31.41
N LEU A 189 -11.70 27.07 30.37
CA LEU A 189 -10.26 27.24 30.48
C LEU A 189 -9.89 28.63 31.03
N ARG A 190 -10.70 29.66 30.75
CA ARG A 190 -10.48 31.00 31.31
C ARG A 190 -10.54 31.03 32.83
N GLU A 191 -11.36 30.19 33.44
CA GLU A 191 -11.49 30.11 34.90
C GLU A 191 -10.24 29.47 35.54
N SER A 192 -9.69 28.44 34.89
CA SER A 192 -8.52 27.69 35.40
C SER A 192 -7.16 28.26 34.96
N ALA A 193 -7.11 28.97 33.82
CA ALA A 193 -5.91 29.56 33.24
C ALA A 193 -6.13 31.04 32.84
N PRO A 194 -6.49 31.93 33.79
CA PRO A 194 -6.87 33.32 33.50
C PRO A 194 -5.76 34.18 32.89
N HIS A 195 -4.50 33.74 33.00
CA HIS A 195 -3.34 34.44 32.43
C HIS A 195 -3.28 34.41 30.90
N LEU A 196 -4.03 33.51 30.25
CA LEU A 196 -4.13 33.41 28.79
C LEU A 196 -5.12 34.42 28.20
N TRP A 197 -5.86 35.13 29.05
CA TRP A 197 -6.81 36.19 28.68
C TRP A 197 -6.29 37.56 29.10
N PRO A 198 -6.76 38.64 28.45
CA PRO A 198 -6.50 39.99 28.92
C PRO A 198 -6.91 40.10 30.38
N ARG A 199 -5.98 40.54 31.23
CA ARG A 199 -6.35 40.99 32.57
C ARG A 199 -7.33 42.13 32.39
N ALA A 200 -8.39 42.15 33.19
CA ALA A 200 -9.18 43.36 33.32
C ALA A 200 -8.21 44.48 33.69
N SER A 201 -7.96 45.41 32.77
CA SER A 201 -7.56 46.74 33.17
C SER A 201 -8.78 47.28 33.87
N GLY A 202 -8.84 47.02 35.18
CA GLY A 202 -9.54 47.93 36.06
C GLY A 202 -9.07 49.29 35.61
N THR A 203 -10.01 50.12 35.20
CA THR A 203 -9.76 51.55 35.07
C THR A 203 -8.88 51.92 36.25
N PHE A 204 -7.88 52.75 36.03
CA PHE A 204 -7.49 53.70 37.06
C PHE A 204 -8.71 54.59 37.34
N ALA A 205 -9.84 54.01 37.77
CA ALA A 205 -10.80 54.67 38.61
C ALA A 205 -9.93 55.09 39.80
N PRO A 206 -9.71 56.40 40.00
CA PRO A 206 -9.15 56.86 41.24
C PRO A 206 -10.03 56.22 42.30
N GLY A 207 -9.45 55.33 43.10
CA GLY A 207 -10.21 54.68 44.15
C GLY A 207 -10.98 55.76 44.89
N GLY A 208 -12.22 55.46 45.24
CA GLY A 208 -12.86 56.05 46.41
C GLY A 208 -12.08 55.64 47.66
N GLY A 209 -10.82 56.03 47.72
CA GLY A 209 -9.98 56.09 48.90
C GLY A 209 -9.91 57.57 49.21
N GLY A 210 -10.31 57.89 50.45
CA GLY A 210 -10.39 59.24 50.99
C GLY A 210 -9.26 60.13 50.51
N GLY A 211 -9.61 61.40 50.31
CA GLY A 211 -8.72 62.43 49.81
C GLY A 211 -7.33 62.34 50.43
N LYS A 212 -6.35 62.86 49.69
CA LYS A 212 -5.08 63.29 50.25
C LYS A 212 -5.34 64.28 51.40
N ALA A 213 -5.70 63.76 52.57
CA ALA A 213 -5.35 64.35 53.83
C ALA A 213 -3.87 64.04 53.94
N ALA A 214 -3.05 65.00 53.52
CA ALA A 214 -1.67 65.06 53.98
C ALA A 214 -1.74 64.98 55.51
N PHE A 215 -1.30 63.86 56.09
CA PHE A 215 -1.31 63.67 57.54
C PHE A 215 -0.61 64.87 58.17
N LYS A 216 -1.37 65.66 58.92
CA LYS A 216 -0.83 66.79 59.66
C LYS A 216 -0.03 66.25 60.84
N ARG A 217 1.11 66.86 61.14
CA ARG A 217 1.93 66.48 62.29
C ARG A 217 1.17 66.60 63.61
N SER A 218 0.23 67.54 63.70
CA SER A 218 -0.63 67.74 64.87
C SER A 218 -1.58 66.59 65.14
N GLU A 219 -1.97 65.83 64.12
CA GLU A 219 -2.94 64.74 64.21
C GLU A 219 -2.28 63.36 64.42
N MET A 220 -0.94 63.29 64.36
CA MET A 220 -0.20 62.05 64.59
C MET A 220 0.07 61.81 66.08
N THR A 221 -0.19 60.58 66.53
CA THR A 221 0.22 60.08 67.86
C THR A 221 1.75 59.97 67.97
N SER A 222 2.27 59.91 69.19
CA SER A 222 3.72 59.80 69.44
C SER A 222 4.36 58.58 68.75
N GLU A 223 3.63 57.47 68.65
CA GLU A 223 4.10 56.25 67.97
C GLU A 223 4.14 56.42 66.45
N GLN A 224 3.11 57.02 65.87
CA GLN A 224 3.06 57.31 64.43
C GLN A 224 4.16 58.30 64.00
N LYS A 225 4.48 59.29 64.85
CA LYS A 225 5.58 60.23 64.62
C LYS A 225 6.93 59.52 64.58
N ARG A 226 7.20 58.66 65.56
CA ARG A 226 8.44 57.88 65.64
C ARG A 226 8.59 56.95 64.44
N ASP A 227 7.52 56.24 64.07
CA ASP A 227 7.57 55.28 62.98
C ASP A 227 7.73 55.97 61.62
N PHE A 228 7.10 57.13 61.43
CA PHE A 228 7.28 57.95 60.23
C PHE A 228 8.71 58.48 60.12
N GLN A 229 9.27 59.02 61.21
CA GLN A 229 10.66 59.50 61.25
C GLN A 229 11.66 58.36 61.00
N ARG A 230 11.39 57.15 61.51
CA ARG A 230 12.24 55.97 61.24
C ARG A 230 12.22 55.57 59.76
N LYS A 231 11.05 55.61 59.11
CA LYS A 231 10.88 55.17 57.72
C LYS A 231 11.30 56.21 56.69
N HIS A 232 11.07 57.49 56.96
CA HIS A 232 11.22 58.57 55.98
C HIS A 232 12.26 59.62 56.38
N GLY A 233 12.80 59.55 57.60
CA GLY A 233 13.75 60.51 58.12
C GLY A 233 13.08 61.75 58.74
N GLN A 234 13.84 62.45 59.59
CA GLN A 234 13.36 63.62 60.32
C GLN A 234 13.05 64.80 59.40
N THR A 235 13.78 64.95 58.30
CA THR A 235 13.57 66.01 57.30
C THR A 235 12.23 65.87 56.58
N ALA A 236 11.87 64.65 56.16
CA ALA A 236 10.56 64.36 55.58
C ALA A 236 9.42 64.56 56.57
N TYR A 237 9.63 64.22 57.85
CA TYR A 237 8.66 64.47 58.91
C TYR A 237 8.40 65.98 59.11
N LEU A 238 9.44 66.81 59.10
CA LEU A 238 9.30 68.26 59.27
C LEU A 238 8.68 68.97 58.05
N ALA A 239 8.69 68.34 56.89
CA ALA A 239 8.04 68.82 55.67
C ALA A 239 6.52 68.54 55.65
N LEU A 240 6.01 67.69 56.54
CA LEU A 240 4.57 67.47 56.67
C LEU A 240 3.86 68.75 57.14
N PRO A 241 2.63 69.02 56.68
CA PRO A 241 1.83 70.13 57.20
C PRO A 241 1.70 70.03 58.73
N LYS A 242 1.70 71.19 59.42
CA LYS A 242 1.49 71.19 60.88
C LYS A 242 0.09 70.72 61.22
#